data_AF-A0A351GID3-F1
#
_entry.id   AF-A0A351GID3-F1
#
_cell.length_a   1.000
_cell.length_b   1.000
_cell.length_c   1.000
_cell.angle_alpha   90.00
_cell.angle_beta   90.00
_cell.angle_gamma   90.00
#
_symmetry.space_group_name_H-M   'P 1'
#
loop_
_entity.id
_entity.type
_entity.pdbx_description
1 polymer ?
#
loop_
_entity_poly.entity_id
_entity_poly.type
_entity_poly.pdbx_seq_one_letter_code
_entity_poly.pdbx_strand_id
1 'polypeptide(L)' 'MKEVKVNISAQGFPSQFVSDAEKASDGFGLQVGQAIQYEWFKKDGNQGRYYGQWRDFHKLRLYARGE' A
#
# COMPACT_ATOMS: atom_id res chain seq x y z
N MET A 1 -1.71 -0.85 24.86
CA MET A 1 -1.01 -0.34 23.67
C MET A 1 -0.96 1.18 23.81
N LYS A 2 0.20 1.85 23.69
CA LYS A 2 0.26 3.31 23.75
C LYS A 2 -0.44 3.89 22.52
N GLU A 3 -1.29 4.89 22.71
CA GLU A 3 -2.01 5.54 21.63
C GLU A 3 -1.02 6.44 20.85
N VAL A 4 -0.59 5.97 19.68
CA VAL A 4 0.32 6.74 18.81
C VAL A 4 -0.52 7.61 17.89
N LYS A 5 -0.71 8.89 18.26
CA LYS A 5 -1.38 9.88 17.41
C LYS A 5 -0.43 10.34 16.31
N VAL A 6 -0.47 9.67 15.16
CA VAL A 6 0.28 10.08 13.97
C VAL A 6 -0.67 10.81 13.02
N ASN A 7 -0.37 12.07 12.69
CA ASN A 7 -1.03 12.78 11.59
C ASN A 7 -0.45 12.22 10.27
N ILE A 8 -1.15 11.25 9.67
CA ILE A 8 -0.70 10.56 8.46
C ILE A 8 -1.53 11.08 7.30
N SER A 9 -0.88 11.79 6.37
CA SER A 9 -1.46 11.98 5.04
C SER A 9 -1.46 10.63 4.34
N ALA A 10 -2.63 10.09 3.99
CA ALA A 10 -2.76 8.78 3.34
C ALA A 10 -2.08 8.69 1.95
N GLN A 11 -1.50 9.79 1.46
CA GLN A 11 -0.84 9.87 0.17
C GLN A 11 0.68 9.62 0.30
N GLY A 12 1.07 8.34 0.20
CA GLY A 12 2.43 7.95 -0.15
C GLY A 12 3.29 7.39 0.99
N PHE A 13 4.43 6.82 0.60
CA PHE A 13 5.41 6.29 1.55
C PHE A 13 6.17 7.42 2.26
N PRO A 14 6.55 7.22 3.53
CA PRO A 14 7.45 8.15 4.22
C PRO A 14 8.83 8.15 3.56
N SER A 15 9.62 9.21 3.82
CA SER A 15 11.00 9.32 3.31
C SER A 15 11.84 8.14 3.76
N GLN A 16 12.62 7.56 2.84
CA GLN A 16 13.56 6.47 3.14
C GLN A 16 14.88 6.99 3.73
N PHE A 17 15.16 8.30 3.58
CA PHE A 17 16.37 8.97 4.05
C PHE A 17 16.19 9.59 5.43
N VAL A 18 15.57 8.84 6.34
CA VAL A 18 15.49 9.17 7.76
C VAL A 18 16.56 8.39 8.55
N SER A 19 16.84 8.83 9.77
CA SER A 19 17.81 8.15 10.64
C SER A 19 17.34 6.74 11.03
N ASP A 20 18.28 5.87 11.38
CA ASP A 20 17.92 4.49 11.81
C ASP A 20 17.09 4.48 13.10
N ALA A 21 17.31 5.45 13.99
CA ALA A 21 16.50 5.64 15.19
C ALA A 21 15.03 5.96 14.85
N GLU A 22 14.79 6.76 13.81
CA GLU A 22 13.43 7.05 13.33
C GLU A 22 12.81 5.83 12.65
N LYS A 23 13.57 5.08 11.84
CA LYS A 23 13.09 3.85 11.19
C LYS A 23 12.70 2.77 12.18
N ALA A 24 13.40 2.69 13.30
CA ALA A 24 13.13 1.74 14.38
C ALA A 24 11.88 2.12 15.21
N SER A 25 11.31 3.31 15.00
CA SER A 25 10.13 3.74 15.74
C SER A 25 8.85 3.06 15.25
N ASP A 26 7.96 2.73 16.18
CA ASP A 26 6.63 2.17 15.87
C ASP A 26 5.82 3.09 14.94
N GLY A 27 5.98 4.41 15.08
CA GLY A 27 5.29 5.40 14.26
C GLY A 27 5.70 5.33 12.79
N PHE A 28 7.00 5.15 12.51
CA PHE A 28 7.48 4.98 11.15
C PHE A 28 6.97 3.68 10.53
N GLY A 29 7.02 2.57 11.29
CA GLY A 29 6.44 1.30 10.86
C GLY A 29 4.93 1.39 10.55
N LEU A 30 4.18 2.12 11.37
CA LEU A 30 2.75 2.34 11.18
C LEU A 30 2.46 3.19 9.93
N GLN A 31 3.26 4.22 9.67
CA GLN A 31 3.19 5.00 8.42
C GLN A 31 3.44 4.13 7.18
N VAL A 32 4.47 3.28 7.22
CA VAL A 32 4.76 2.35 6.11
C VAL A 32 3.62 1.35 5.91
N GLY A 33 3.11 0.75 6.98
CA GLY A 33 2.00 -0.21 6.89
C GLY A 33 0.74 0.41 6.29
N GLN A 34 0.39 1.63 6.68
CA GLN A 34 -0.74 2.36 6.11
C GLN A 34 -0.53 2.73 4.63
N ALA A 35 0.69 3.14 4.25
CA ALA A 35 1.03 3.43 2.86
C ALA A 35 0.90 2.18 1.98
N ILE A 36 1.38 1.02 2.44
CA ILE A 36 1.20 -0.27 1.76
C ILE A 36 -0.29 -0.57 1.59
N GLN A 37 -1.07 -0.45 2.68
CA GLN A 37 -2.50 -0.72 2.64
C GLN A 37 -3.22 0.16 1.62
N TYR A 38 -2.90 1.45 1.60
CA TYR A 38 -3.47 2.42 0.66
C TYR A 38 -3.10 2.08 -0.78
N GLU A 39 -1.83 1.79 -1.08
CA GLU A 39 -1.39 1.50 -2.44
C GLU A 39 -1.94 0.18 -2.99
N TRP A 40 -1.98 -0.86 -2.15
CA TRP A 40 -2.35 -2.21 -2.60
C TRP A 40 -3.84 -2.46 -2.57
N PHE A 41 -4.53 -1.98 -1.52
CA PHE A 41 -5.89 -2.44 -1.19
C PHE A 41 -6.94 -1.33 -1.18
N LYS A 42 -6.58 -0.08 -1.49
CA LYS A 42 -7.59 0.97 -1.65
C LYS A 42 -8.57 0.61 -2.76
N LYS A 43 -9.84 0.48 -2.37
CA LYS A 43 -10.94 0.10 -3.25
C LYS A 43 -11.53 1.30 -4.01
N ASP A 44 -11.34 2.50 -3.47
CA ASP A 44 -11.86 3.73 -4.05
C ASP A 44 -10.89 4.29 -5.10
N GLY A 45 -11.18 3.97 -6.36
CA GLY A 45 -10.39 4.34 -7.51
C GLY A 45 -9.81 3.11 -8.20
N ASN A 46 -9.86 3.09 -9.53
CA ASN A 46 -9.50 1.99 -10.42
C ASN A 46 -7.98 1.66 -10.44
N GLN A 47 -7.27 1.87 -9.32
CA GLN A 47 -5.81 2.05 -9.22
C GLN A 47 -5.15 1.18 -8.12
N GLY A 48 -5.90 0.42 -7.31
CA GLY A 48 -5.30 -0.49 -6.33
C GLY A 48 -4.51 -1.61 -7.01
N ARG A 49 -3.22 -1.76 -6.66
CA ARG A 49 -2.32 -2.72 -7.33
C ARG A 49 -2.84 -4.16 -7.30
N TYR A 50 -3.44 -4.58 -6.18
CA TYR A 50 -4.01 -5.92 -6.04
C TYR A 50 -5.14 -6.17 -7.05
N TYR A 51 -6.11 -5.25 -7.11
CA TYR A 51 -7.26 -5.37 -8.01
C TYR A 51 -6.86 -5.26 -9.49
N GLY A 52 -5.86 -4.43 -9.80
CA GLY A 52 -5.26 -4.34 -11.13
C GLY A 52 -4.67 -5.67 -11.58
N GLN A 53 -3.77 -6.26 -10.78
CA GLN A 53 -3.18 -7.56 -11.09
C GLN A 53 -4.22 -8.68 -11.19
N TRP A 54 -5.21 -8.70 -10.29
CA TRP A 54 -6.28 -9.70 -10.34
C TRP A 54 -7.07 -9.64 -11.66
N ARG A 55 -7.40 -8.42 -12.11
CA ARG A 55 -8.09 -8.21 -13.40
C ARG A 55 -7.22 -8.63 -14.57
N ASP A 56 -5.95 -8.24 -14.56
CA ASP A 56 -5.02 -8.54 -15.65
C ASP A 56 -4.75 -10.04 -15.77
N PHE A 57 -4.59 -10.73 -14.64
CA PHE A 57 -4.52 -12.18 -14.59
C PHE A 57 -5.76 -12.83 -15.21
N HIS A 58 -6.96 -12.36 -14.84
CA HIS A 58 -8.20 -12.90 -15.39
C HIS A 58 -8.28 -12.68 -16.91
N LYS A 59 -7.92 -11.49 -17.38
CA LYS A 59 -7.89 -11.15 -18.82
C LYS A 59 -6.93 -12.05 -19.61
N LEU A 60 -5.71 -12.26 -19.11
CA LEU A 60 -4.72 -13.13 -19.76
C LEU A 60 -5.21 -14.59 -19.81
N ARG A 61 -5.88 -15.05 -18.74
CA ARG A 61 -6.48 -16.39 -18.69
C ARG A 61 -7.55 -16.58 -19.76
N LEU A 62 -8.43 -15.60 -19.96
CA LEU A 62 -9.48 -15.64 -20.98
C LEU A 62 -8.88 -15.63 -22.39
N TYR A 63 -7.91 -14.73 -22.63
CA TYR A 63 -7.20 -14.66 -23.91
C TYR A 63 -6.53 -15.98 -24.29
N ALA A 64 -5.86 -16.64 -23.34
CA ALA A 64 -5.24 -17.95 -23.57
C ALA A 64 -6.26 -19.07 -23.88
N ARG A 65 -7.53 -18.89 -23.52
CA ARG A 65 -8.63 -19.81 -23.83
C ARG A 65 -9.38 -19.48 -25.12
N GLY A 66 -9.14 -18.30 -25.71
CA GLY A 66 -9.91 -17.80 -26.85
C GLY A 66 -11.32 -17.31 -26.49
N GLU A 67 -11.55 -16.99 -25.21
CA GLU A 67 -12.76 -16.29 -24.73
C GLU A 67 -12.67 -14.77 -24.95
#